data_AF-A0AAN6LCP6-F1
#
_entry.id   AF-A0AAN6LCP6-F1
#
_cell.length_a   1.000
_cell.length_b   1.000
_cell.length_c   1.000
_cell.angle_alpha   90.00
_cell.angle_beta   90.00
_cell.angle_gamma   90.00
#
_symmetry.space_group_name_H-M   'P 1'
#
loop_
_entity.id
_entity.type
_entity.pdbx_description
1 polymer ?
#
loop_
_entity_poly.entity_id
_entity_poly.type
_entity_poly.pdbx_seq_one_letter_code
_entity_poly.pdbx_strand_id
1 'polypeptide(L)'
;MFNSGSGSHLAPEEGVFWQCLSYQEDGSSYPEKKLDIGEPRADLDNVKFIGLNAEGFLLVQVGLMNPPTPAESYRDTVYCLNTGKEVWTRYQPGTGHHQRPFYTPLFVGKERVYFYPRGKPEILMAYELRTGKLVYESDVGFRWIPVNGLGYYTILPSHIIQLISAKNGEFILYTGRHVTYLGPMMEITLIDAANGQSIGKLVVEQESSPSIISDPTANSCTFALISYRRNYPSSYIKIQHFSQNPTDGQFSSTGTEIVCLQDHALLDVLAIDPFRHIIASYSGRPLPYVWALAECSDPAVYGEVYEDLPGRAVDRYWSLKGKCEITLPPQTKRGKKRRPFIPDNAFSNRLRIADGRVVIWGSLYYANDKKRFYVFDFSHRRRGV
;
A
#
# COMPACT_ATOMS: atom_id res chain seq x y z
N MET A 1 21.12 42.65 25.23
CA MET A 1 20.63 42.42 23.86
C MET A 1 21.29 41.15 23.36
N PHE A 2 20.58 40.03 23.35
CA PHE A 2 21.08 38.78 22.78
C PHE A 2 20.51 38.63 21.37
N ASN A 3 21.39 38.47 20.39
CA ASN A 3 21.06 38.24 18.99
C ASN A 3 20.22 36.96 18.85
N SER A 4 18.92 37.12 18.63
CA SER A 4 18.02 36.07 18.13
C SER A 4 18.20 35.95 16.62
N GLY A 5 19.26 35.27 16.22
CA GLY A 5 19.56 34.95 14.82
C GLY A 5 19.75 33.46 14.64
N SER A 6 18.78 32.64 15.03
CA SER A 6 18.77 31.21 14.69
C SER A 6 17.84 30.98 13.50
N GLY A 7 18.24 31.47 12.33
CA GLY A 7 17.65 31.02 11.06
C GLY A 7 18.09 29.59 10.80
N SER A 8 17.35 28.61 11.33
CA SER A 8 17.59 27.21 11.03
C SER A 8 16.96 26.87 9.69
N HIS A 9 17.67 27.16 8.61
CA HIS A 9 17.35 26.60 7.30
C HIS A 9 17.63 25.09 7.38
N LEU A 10 16.60 24.25 7.22
CA LEU A 10 16.82 22.89 6.75
C LEU A 10 17.80 22.96 5.58
N ALA A 11 18.77 22.04 5.51
CA ALA A 11 19.60 21.94 4.33
C ALA A 11 18.66 21.94 3.11
N PRO A 12 18.95 22.68 2.02
CA PRO A 12 18.07 22.75 0.84
C PRO A 12 17.60 21.36 0.36
N GLU A 13 18.42 20.36 0.65
CA GLU A 13 18.33 18.98 0.23
C GLU A 13 17.53 18.03 1.14
N GLU A 14 17.03 18.49 2.29
CA GLU A 14 16.18 17.72 3.20
C GLU A 14 14.72 18.15 3.10
N GLY A 15 13.82 17.20 2.82
CA GLY A 15 12.37 17.43 2.79
C GLY A 15 11.61 16.24 2.22
N VAL A 16 10.28 16.35 2.15
CA VAL A 16 9.48 15.45 1.33
C VAL A 16 9.45 16.03 -0.07
N PHE A 17 10.06 15.31 -1.00
CA PHE A 17 10.09 15.64 -2.41
C PHE A 17 9.02 14.83 -3.14
N TRP A 18 8.46 15.42 -4.20
CA TRP A 18 7.51 14.78 -5.07
C TRP A 18 7.83 15.14 -6.52
N GLN A 19 7.70 14.17 -7.42
CA GLN A 19 7.79 14.40 -8.84
C GLN A 19 6.76 13.54 -9.55
N CYS A 20 5.98 14.12 -10.46
CA CYS A 20 5.18 13.34 -11.39
C CYS A 20 6.11 12.79 -12.49
N LEU A 21 6.19 11.47 -12.64
CA LEU A 21 7.07 10.84 -13.62
C LEU A 21 6.44 10.68 -15.01
N SER A 22 5.27 11.29 -15.24
CA SER A 22 4.68 11.43 -16.57
C SER A 22 5.35 12.55 -17.38
N TYR A 23 4.89 12.73 -18.61
CA TYR A 23 5.35 13.80 -19.48
C TYR A 23 4.31 14.92 -19.53
N GLN A 24 4.80 16.15 -19.58
CA GLN A 24 4.01 17.30 -20.00
C GLN A 24 3.65 17.16 -21.49
N GLU A 25 2.71 17.97 -21.98
CA GLU A 25 2.27 17.92 -23.38
C GLU A 25 3.42 18.17 -24.38
N ASP A 26 4.43 18.94 -23.97
CA ASP A 26 5.64 19.22 -24.74
C ASP A 26 6.70 18.09 -24.71
N GLY A 27 6.44 17.01 -23.96
CA GLY A 27 7.35 15.87 -23.80
C GLY A 27 8.43 16.07 -22.73
N SER A 28 8.43 17.19 -22.01
CA SER A 28 9.33 17.42 -20.86
C SER A 28 8.84 16.65 -19.62
N SER A 29 9.75 16.35 -18.70
CA SER A 29 9.38 15.79 -17.39
C SER A 29 8.82 16.87 -16.48
N TYR A 30 7.86 16.53 -15.62
CA TYR A 30 7.49 17.44 -14.54
C TYR A 30 8.69 17.69 -13.62
N PRO A 31 8.92 18.94 -13.16
CA PRO A 31 9.99 19.21 -12.20
C PRO A 31 9.68 18.55 -10.86
N GLU A 32 10.73 18.18 -10.15
CA GLU A 32 10.61 17.83 -8.73
C GLU A 32 10.11 19.05 -7.95
N LYS A 33 9.19 18.83 -7.02
CA LYS A 33 8.70 19.83 -6.07
C LYS A 33 9.05 19.36 -4.66
N LYS A 34 9.64 20.26 -3.87
CA LYS A 34 9.78 20.09 -2.43
C LYS A 34 8.48 20.55 -1.77
N LEU A 35 7.84 19.67 -0.98
CA LEU A 35 6.67 20.05 -0.20
C LEU A 35 7.11 20.91 0.98
N ASP A 36 6.42 22.02 1.19
CA ASP A 36 6.56 22.80 2.40
C ASP A 36 5.78 22.11 3.52
N ILE A 37 6.49 21.35 4.34
CA ILE A 37 5.87 20.61 5.44
C ILE A 37 5.65 21.52 6.66
N GLY A 38 6.04 22.81 6.60
CA GLY A 38 5.83 23.80 7.65
C GLY A 38 6.67 23.58 8.92
N GLU A 39 7.06 24.69 9.56
CA GLU A 39 7.61 24.71 10.92
C GLU A 39 6.55 24.30 11.97
N PRO A 40 6.93 23.81 13.17
CA PRO A 40 8.25 23.83 13.77
C PRO A 40 8.99 22.50 13.64
N ARG A 41 10.23 22.55 13.14
CA ARG A 41 11.25 21.48 13.25
C ARG A 41 10.69 20.07 13.05
N ALA A 42 9.96 19.86 11.96
CA ALA A 42 9.64 18.53 11.49
C ALA A 42 10.95 17.88 11.01
N ASP A 43 11.74 17.40 11.96
CA ASP A 43 12.80 16.45 11.67
C ASP A 43 12.14 15.31 10.87
N LEU A 44 12.69 15.00 9.69
CA LEU A 44 12.19 13.89 8.88
C LEU A 44 12.33 12.55 9.63
N ASP A 45 13.14 12.51 10.69
CA ASP A 45 13.17 11.45 11.72
C ASP A 45 11.87 11.25 12.47
N ASN A 46 10.99 12.24 12.44
CA ASN A 46 9.70 12.19 13.07
C ASN A 46 8.50 12.03 12.14
N VAL A 47 8.70 11.83 10.84
CA VAL A 47 7.61 11.37 9.97
C VAL A 47 7.20 9.96 10.39
N LYS A 48 5.96 9.80 10.87
CA LYS A 48 5.42 8.51 11.35
C LYS A 48 4.54 7.82 10.31
N PHE A 49 3.90 8.59 9.42
CA PHE A 49 3.06 8.07 8.36
C PHE A 49 3.11 8.95 7.11
N ILE A 50 3.10 8.31 5.94
CA ILE A 50 2.83 8.94 4.65
C ILE A 50 1.82 8.06 3.91
N GLY A 51 0.72 8.65 3.47
CA GLY A 51 -0.29 8.00 2.63
C GLY A 51 -0.67 8.91 1.47
N LEU A 52 -0.88 8.32 0.30
CA LEU A 52 -1.21 9.04 -0.93
C LEU A 52 -2.41 8.37 -1.59
N ASN A 53 -3.40 9.16 -2.00
CA ASN A 53 -4.50 8.66 -2.83
C ASN A 53 -4.23 8.87 -4.34
N ALA A 54 -5.09 8.26 -5.16
CA ALA A 54 -5.04 8.34 -6.62
C ALA A 54 -5.18 9.77 -7.17
N GLU A 55 -5.89 10.65 -6.47
CA GLU A 55 -6.12 12.04 -6.88
C GLU A 55 -4.96 12.98 -6.53
N GLY A 56 -3.88 12.46 -5.92
CA GLY A 56 -2.71 13.24 -5.56
C GLY A 56 -2.85 13.99 -4.24
N PHE A 57 -3.69 13.50 -3.31
CA PHE A 57 -3.73 13.98 -1.93
C PHE A 57 -2.78 13.17 -1.06
N LEU A 58 -1.83 13.86 -0.43
CA LEU A 58 -0.82 13.28 0.44
C LEU A 58 -1.14 13.61 1.90
N LEU A 59 -1.36 12.60 2.73
CA LEU A 59 -1.36 12.74 4.18
C LEU A 59 0.04 12.49 4.72
N VAL A 60 0.55 13.41 5.53
CA VAL A 60 1.80 13.28 6.27
C VAL A 60 1.49 13.42 7.76
N GLN A 61 1.91 12.45 8.57
CA GLN A 61 1.88 12.55 10.02
C GLN A 61 3.30 12.72 10.56
N VAL A 62 3.50 13.74 11.36
CA VAL A 62 4.80 14.09 11.97
C VAL A 62 4.67 14.18 13.48
N GLY A 63 5.65 13.63 14.21
CA GLY A 63 5.82 13.88 15.64
C GLY A 63 6.54 15.21 15.89
N LEU A 64 6.01 16.03 16.78
CA LEU A 64 6.59 17.33 17.13
C LEU A 64 7.55 17.17 18.31
N MET A 65 8.82 17.54 18.12
CA MET A 65 9.84 17.42 19.19
C MET A 65 9.61 18.43 20.31
N ASN A 66 9.18 19.64 19.97
CA ASN A 66 8.87 20.71 20.92
C ASN A 66 7.42 21.16 20.71
N PRO A 67 6.45 20.33 21.09
CA PRO A 67 5.05 20.65 20.87
C PRO A 67 4.66 21.85 21.77
N PRO A 68 3.85 22.80 21.29
CA PRO A 68 3.40 23.93 22.12
C PRO A 68 2.66 23.48 23.38
N THR A 69 1.92 22.36 23.27
CA THR A 69 1.26 21.69 24.39
C THR A 69 1.38 20.16 24.26
N PRO A 70 1.25 19.39 25.36
CA PRO A 70 1.22 17.93 25.28
C PRO A 70 0.10 17.39 24.36
N ALA A 71 -1.00 18.13 24.23
CA ALA A 71 -2.12 17.81 23.35
C ALA A 71 -1.78 17.92 21.85
N GLU A 72 -0.62 18.49 21.51
CA GLU A 72 -0.16 18.76 20.14
C GLU A 72 1.17 18.05 19.87
N SER A 73 1.33 16.82 20.37
CA SER A 73 2.58 16.06 20.15
C SER A 73 2.72 15.56 18.71
N TYR A 74 1.65 15.55 17.92
CA TYR A 74 1.64 15.15 16.52
C TYR A 74 0.86 16.13 15.67
N ARG A 75 1.26 16.20 14.41
CA ARG A 75 0.60 16.96 13.36
C ARG A 75 0.29 16.05 12.19
N ASP A 76 -0.98 15.97 11.82
CA ASP A 76 -1.47 15.37 10.59
C ASP A 76 -1.76 16.48 9.60
N THR A 77 -1.14 16.46 8.42
CA THR A 77 -1.38 17.46 7.38
C THR A 77 -1.68 16.78 6.05
N VAL A 78 -2.75 17.23 5.38
CA VAL A 78 -3.08 16.80 4.02
C VAL A 78 -2.63 17.87 3.02
N TYR A 79 -1.92 17.45 1.99
CA TYR A 79 -1.46 18.29 0.88
C TYR A 79 -2.12 17.88 -0.42
N CYS A 80 -2.42 18.85 -1.28
CA CYS A 80 -2.79 18.62 -2.67
C CYS A 80 -1.55 18.73 -3.54
N LEU A 81 -0.99 17.62 -4.02
CA LEU A 81 0.30 17.61 -4.74
C LEU A 81 0.27 18.38 -6.06
N ASN A 82 -0.90 18.43 -6.71
CA ASN A 82 -1.09 19.19 -7.94
C ASN A 82 -0.83 20.68 -7.71
N THR A 83 -1.37 21.24 -6.62
CA THR A 83 -1.23 22.66 -6.27
C THR A 83 -0.04 22.94 -5.35
N GLY A 84 0.50 21.92 -4.70
CA GLY A 84 1.52 22.03 -3.64
C GLY A 84 0.99 22.64 -2.35
N LYS A 85 -0.32 22.88 -2.23
CA LYS A 85 -0.91 23.58 -1.08
C LYS A 85 -1.35 22.61 0.00
N GLU A 86 -1.21 23.05 1.23
CA GLU A 86 -1.90 22.46 2.38
C GLU A 86 -3.42 22.57 2.18
N VAL A 87 -4.11 21.48 2.48
CA VAL A 87 -5.57 21.37 2.49
C VAL A 87 -6.10 21.62 3.89
N TRP A 88 -5.55 20.90 4.87
CA TRP A 88 -5.81 21.12 6.29
C TRP A 88 -4.71 20.49 7.15
N THR A 89 -4.62 20.98 8.38
CA THR A 89 -3.76 20.46 9.44
C THR A 89 -4.59 20.17 10.69
N ARG A 90 -4.26 19.06 11.37
CA ARG A 90 -4.81 18.70 12.67
C ARG A 90 -3.68 18.35 13.64
N TYR A 91 -3.76 18.89 14.85
CA TYR A 91 -2.90 18.48 15.95
C TYR A 91 -3.57 17.42 16.81
N GLN A 92 -2.78 16.50 17.35
CA GLN A 92 -3.30 15.44 18.21
C GLN A 92 -2.31 15.05 19.32
N PRO A 93 -2.84 14.54 20.44
CA PRO A 93 -2.01 14.21 21.59
C PRO A 93 -1.10 13.02 21.31
N GLY A 94 0.03 13.02 22.01
CA GLY A 94 0.87 11.84 22.17
C GLY A 94 0.46 11.06 23.40
N THR A 95 0.64 9.75 23.39
CA THR A 95 0.35 8.92 24.57
C THR A 95 1.62 8.65 25.40
N GLY A 96 1.78 9.37 26.51
CA GLY A 96 2.75 9.07 27.58
C GLY A 96 4.23 9.00 27.16
N HIS A 97 5.03 8.24 27.92
CA HIS A 97 6.50 8.15 27.82
C HIS A 97 7.05 7.68 26.47
N HIS A 98 6.24 7.05 25.63
CA HIS A 98 6.69 6.47 24.37
C HIS A 98 6.46 7.35 23.14
N GLN A 99 5.83 8.53 23.30
CA GLN A 99 5.49 9.44 22.20
C GLN A 99 5.04 8.64 20.96
N ARG A 100 3.80 8.15 20.99
CA ARG A 100 3.10 7.67 19.79
C ARG A 100 1.81 8.46 19.60
N PRO A 101 1.33 8.63 18.36
CA PRO A 101 0.10 9.36 18.09
C PRO A 101 -1.10 8.65 18.71
N PHE A 102 -2.06 9.43 19.20
CA PHE A 102 -3.32 8.90 19.69
C PHE A 102 -4.17 8.30 18.57
N TYR A 103 -4.21 8.92 17.39
CA TYR A 103 -4.86 8.40 16.19
C TYR A 103 -3.81 7.99 15.15
N THR A 104 -3.89 6.74 14.71
CA THR A 104 -3.02 6.22 13.65
C THR A 104 -3.75 6.29 12.32
N PRO A 105 -3.18 6.96 11.29
CA PRO A 105 -3.77 6.98 9.97
C PRO A 105 -3.72 5.58 9.34
N LEU A 106 -4.77 5.25 8.60
CA LEU A 106 -4.90 4.01 7.83
C LEU A 106 -4.73 4.27 6.34
N PHE A 107 -5.63 5.06 5.76
CA PHE A 107 -5.69 5.32 4.32
C PHE A 107 -6.08 6.76 4.02
N VAL A 108 -5.71 7.19 2.82
CA VAL A 108 -6.26 8.37 2.16
C VAL A 108 -7.13 7.83 1.02
N GLY A 109 -8.45 7.87 1.21
CA GLY A 109 -9.41 7.53 0.17
C GLY A 109 -9.68 8.70 -0.76
N LYS A 110 -10.66 8.54 -1.63
CA LYS A 110 -11.09 9.55 -2.60
C LYS A 110 -11.71 10.76 -1.91
N GLU A 111 -12.58 10.51 -0.94
CA GLU A 111 -13.34 11.57 -0.25
C GLU A 111 -12.98 11.70 1.22
N ARG A 112 -12.28 10.72 1.79
CA ARG A 112 -12.09 10.59 3.23
C ARG A 112 -10.65 10.19 3.60
N VAL A 113 -10.26 10.54 4.81
CA VAL A 113 -9.06 10.02 5.47
C VAL A 113 -9.49 9.18 6.66
N TYR A 114 -8.93 7.99 6.75
CA TYR A 114 -9.35 6.99 7.74
C TYR A 114 -8.30 6.85 8.84
N PHE A 115 -8.75 6.75 10.09
CA PHE A 115 -7.91 6.59 11.28
C PHE A 115 -8.50 5.53 12.21
N TYR A 116 -7.66 4.99 13.09
CA TYR A 116 -8.13 4.31 14.30
C TYR A 116 -7.51 4.94 15.56
N PRO A 117 -8.24 4.99 16.69
CA PRO A 117 -7.68 5.38 17.98
C PRO A 117 -6.76 4.30 18.56
N ARG A 118 -5.66 4.72 19.17
CA ARG A 118 -4.71 3.86 19.84
C ARG A 118 -5.42 3.11 20.97
N GLY A 119 -5.23 1.80 21.00
CA GLY A 119 -5.86 0.92 22.00
C GLY A 119 -7.32 0.61 21.71
N LYS A 120 -7.91 1.17 20.64
CA LYS A 120 -9.24 0.84 20.14
C LYS A 120 -9.24 0.61 18.62
N PRO A 121 -8.47 -0.35 18.10
CA PRO A 121 -8.38 -0.61 16.66
C PRO A 121 -9.67 -1.19 16.05
N GLU A 122 -10.66 -1.54 16.87
CA GLU A 122 -12.05 -1.83 16.50
C GLU A 122 -12.86 -0.57 16.19
N ILE A 123 -12.32 0.62 16.44
CA ILE A 123 -12.98 1.89 16.11
C ILE A 123 -12.36 2.45 14.83
N LEU A 124 -13.21 2.64 13.83
CA LEU A 124 -12.88 3.32 12.58
C LEU A 124 -13.41 4.75 12.61
N MET A 125 -12.54 5.71 12.37
CA MET A 125 -12.89 7.13 12.21
C MET A 125 -12.64 7.56 10.77
N ALA A 126 -13.58 8.29 10.19
CA ALA A 126 -13.42 8.89 8.87
C ALA A 126 -13.56 10.41 8.95
N TYR A 127 -12.60 11.10 8.33
CA TYR A 127 -12.59 12.56 8.22
C TYR A 127 -12.75 12.93 6.75
N GLU A 128 -13.50 13.99 6.46
CA GLU A 128 -13.65 14.52 5.11
C GLU A 128 -12.29 15.01 4.60
N LEU A 129 -11.86 14.48 3.45
CA LEU A 129 -10.52 14.72 2.90
C LEU A 129 -10.23 16.19 2.65
N ARG A 130 -11.24 16.99 2.30
CA ARG A 130 -11.06 18.39 1.91
C ARG A 130 -11.12 19.38 3.08
N THR A 131 -11.74 19.00 4.20
CA THR A 131 -12.00 19.93 5.31
C THR A 131 -11.40 19.46 6.64
N GLY A 132 -11.03 18.18 6.75
CA GLY A 132 -10.55 17.59 7.99
C GLY A 132 -11.65 17.43 9.06
N LYS A 133 -12.93 17.57 8.70
CA LYS A 133 -14.06 17.38 9.63
C LYS A 133 -14.36 15.90 9.82
N LEU A 134 -14.65 15.50 11.06
CA LEU A 134 -15.11 14.15 11.37
C LEU A 134 -16.47 13.90 10.69
N VAL A 135 -16.56 12.82 9.92
CA VAL A 135 -17.79 12.39 9.25
C VAL A 135 -18.50 11.33 10.08
N TYR A 136 -17.76 10.31 10.53
CA TYR A 136 -18.28 9.28 11.41
C TYR A 136 -17.18 8.66 12.29
N GLU A 137 -17.64 8.06 13.38
CA GLU A 137 -16.90 7.13 14.23
C GLU A 137 -17.76 5.88 14.36
N SER A 138 -17.21 4.72 13.99
CA SER A 138 -17.95 3.45 13.93
C SER A 138 -17.16 2.35 14.61
N ASP A 139 -17.86 1.53 15.40
CA ASP A 139 -17.33 0.25 15.87
C ASP A 139 -17.50 -0.77 14.75
N VAL A 140 -16.37 -1.16 14.17
CA VAL A 140 -16.31 -2.12 13.07
C VAL A 140 -16.39 -3.58 13.57
N GLY A 141 -16.62 -3.77 14.88
CA GLY A 141 -17.02 -5.04 15.48
C GLY A 141 -15.88 -6.07 15.57
N PHE A 142 -14.64 -5.63 15.43
CA PHE A 142 -13.48 -6.51 15.48
C PHE A 142 -13.20 -6.94 16.92
N ARG A 143 -13.37 -8.23 17.21
CA ARG A 143 -12.98 -8.77 18.50
C ARG A 143 -11.54 -9.26 18.44
N TRP A 144 -10.70 -8.66 19.28
CA TRP A 144 -9.40 -9.23 19.64
C TRP A 144 -9.63 -10.60 20.24
N ILE A 145 -9.31 -11.66 19.51
CA ILE A 145 -9.28 -12.99 20.09
C ILE A 145 -7.94 -13.10 20.83
N PRO A 146 -7.93 -13.17 22.17
CA PRO A 146 -6.70 -13.40 22.90
C PRO A 146 -6.12 -14.75 22.46
N VAL A 147 -4.86 -14.76 22.02
CA VAL A 147 -4.10 -16.00 21.90
C VAL A 147 -3.79 -16.41 23.34
N ASN A 148 -4.53 -17.39 23.86
CA ASN A 148 -4.43 -17.85 25.24
C ASN A 148 -2.98 -18.09 25.66
N GLY A 149 -2.52 -17.38 26.69
CA GLY A 149 -1.39 -17.81 27.54
C GLY A 149 -0.17 -16.89 27.68
N LEU A 150 0.02 -15.86 26.84
CA LEU A 150 1.28 -15.08 26.85
C LEU A 150 1.13 -13.56 26.98
N GLY A 151 0.09 -13.06 27.63
CA GLY A 151 0.07 -11.71 28.26
C GLY A 151 0.37 -10.47 27.38
N TYR A 152 0.55 -10.62 26.08
CA TYR A 152 0.85 -9.54 25.15
C TYR A 152 -0.19 -9.55 24.03
N TYR A 153 -1.00 -8.49 23.99
CA TYR A 153 -1.88 -8.17 22.87
C TYR A 153 -1.02 -7.77 21.68
N THR A 154 -0.55 -8.76 20.93
CA THR A 154 0.13 -8.49 19.67
C THR A 154 -0.97 -8.34 18.63
N ILE A 155 -1.12 -7.14 18.03
CA ILE A 155 -1.59 -7.06 16.64
C ILE A 155 -0.66 -8.01 15.92
N LEU A 156 -1.09 -9.25 15.66
CA LEU A 156 -0.26 -10.10 14.83
C LEU A 156 -0.06 -9.27 13.55
N PRO A 157 1.18 -9.11 13.06
CA PRO A 157 1.48 -8.35 11.84
C PRO A 157 0.77 -8.88 10.56
N SER A 158 -0.23 -9.74 10.74
CA SER A 158 -1.06 -10.40 9.76
C SER A 158 -2.44 -9.77 9.52
N HIS A 159 -2.85 -8.73 10.26
CA HIS A 159 -4.08 -8.01 9.91
C HIS A 159 -3.79 -7.05 8.75
N ILE A 160 -4.26 -7.43 7.56
CA ILE A 160 -4.28 -6.57 6.40
C ILE A 160 -5.53 -5.72 6.52
N ILE A 161 -5.33 -4.42 6.42
CA ILE A 161 -6.41 -3.48 6.18
C ILE A 161 -6.11 -2.88 4.82
N GLN A 162 -7.07 -2.90 3.90
CA GLN A 162 -6.91 -2.37 2.56
C GLN A 162 -8.14 -1.57 2.17
N LEU A 163 -7.93 -0.36 1.64
CA LEU A 163 -8.99 0.40 0.98
C LEU A 163 -9.08 -0.05 -0.47
N ILE A 164 -10.30 -0.34 -0.93
CA ILE A 164 -10.60 -0.64 -2.33
C ILE A 164 -11.59 0.39 -2.86
N SER A 165 -11.34 0.91 -4.06
CA SER A 165 -12.29 1.77 -4.76
C SER A 165 -13.12 0.92 -5.70
N ALA A 166 -14.41 1.22 -5.77
CA ALA A 166 -15.40 0.52 -6.57
C ALA A 166 -16.29 1.54 -7.29
N LYS A 167 -17.07 1.10 -8.28
CA LYS A 167 -17.93 1.99 -9.09
C LYS A 167 -18.89 2.81 -8.22
N ASN A 168 -19.42 2.19 -7.17
CA ASN A 168 -20.48 2.75 -6.33
C ASN A 168 -19.96 3.32 -5.00
N GLY A 169 -18.65 3.33 -4.75
CA GLY A 169 -18.10 3.81 -3.48
C GLY A 169 -16.72 3.25 -3.16
N GLU A 170 -16.26 3.46 -1.93
CA GLU A 170 -15.04 2.88 -1.39
C GLU A 170 -15.41 1.85 -0.32
N PHE A 171 -14.65 0.76 -0.24
CA PHE A 171 -14.82 -0.26 0.79
C PHE A 171 -13.51 -0.47 1.53
N ILE A 172 -13.59 -0.70 2.83
CA ILE A 172 -12.44 -1.09 3.64
C ILE A 172 -12.54 -2.59 3.87
N LEU A 173 -11.51 -3.30 3.44
CA LEU A 173 -11.33 -4.71 3.69
C LEU A 173 -10.43 -4.87 4.90
N TYR A 174 -10.92 -5.60 5.89
CA TYR A 174 -10.17 -5.94 7.09
C TYR A 174 -10.02 -7.46 7.18
N THR A 175 -8.82 -7.95 7.46
CA THR A 175 -8.57 -9.38 7.55
C THR A 175 -8.26 -9.82 8.99
N GLY A 176 -8.99 -10.81 9.49
CA GLY A 176 -8.63 -11.62 10.65
C GLY A 176 -8.05 -12.97 10.22
N ARG A 177 -6.99 -13.45 10.88
CA ARG A 177 -6.50 -14.83 10.67
C ARG A 177 -7.10 -15.76 11.71
N HIS A 178 -7.59 -16.91 11.26
CA HIS A 178 -8.06 -17.99 12.12
C HIS A 178 -7.34 -19.28 11.74
N VAL A 179 -6.74 -19.95 12.73
CA VAL A 179 -6.22 -21.31 12.52
C VAL A 179 -7.35 -22.27 12.87
N THR A 180 -7.77 -23.06 11.89
CA THR A 180 -8.80 -24.09 12.07
C THR A 180 -8.18 -25.48 11.92
N TYR A 181 -8.93 -26.53 12.25
CA TYR A 181 -8.51 -27.92 11.99
C TYR A 181 -8.35 -28.24 10.48
N LEU A 182 -8.95 -27.41 9.60
CA LEU A 182 -8.83 -27.51 8.14
C LEU A 182 -7.63 -26.73 7.59
N GLY A 183 -6.85 -26.08 8.46
CA GLY A 183 -5.71 -25.25 8.09
C GLY A 183 -5.94 -23.74 8.31
N PRO A 184 -5.00 -22.91 7.84
CA PRO A 184 -5.08 -21.46 8.00
C PRO A 184 -6.19 -20.86 7.14
N MET A 185 -7.20 -20.31 7.81
CA MET A 185 -8.29 -19.57 7.20
C MET A 185 -8.11 -18.06 7.46
N MET A 186 -8.66 -17.25 6.58
CA MET A 186 -8.74 -15.80 6.72
C MET A 186 -10.20 -15.38 6.67
N GLU A 187 -10.64 -14.61 7.65
CA GLU A 187 -11.90 -13.88 7.57
C GLU A 187 -11.61 -12.49 7.00
N ILE A 188 -12.27 -12.11 5.91
CA ILE A 188 -12.25 -10.76 5.35
C ILE A 188 -13.59 -10.12 5.67
N THR A 189 -13.59 -9.10 6.52
CA THR A 189 -14.75 -8.26 6.78
C THR A 189 -14.75 -7.10 5.81
N LEU A 190 -15.91 -6.84 5.20
CA LEU A 190 -16.13 -5.73 4.29
C LEU A 190 -16.88 -4.62 5.01
N ILE A 191 -16.32 -3.43 4.98
CA ILE A 191 -16.89 -2.23 5.59
C ILE A 191 -17.19 -1.23 4.48
N ASP A 192 -18.41 -0.71 4.44
CA ASP A 192 -18.75 0.43 3.61
C ASP A 192 -18.02 1.68 4.13
N ALA A 193 -17.13 2.24 3.31
CA ALA A 193 -16.28 3.34 3.73
C ALA A 193 -17.03 4.69 3.75
N ALA A 194 -18.29 4.74 3.30
CA ALA A 194 -19.14 5.92 3.38
C ALA A 194 -19.70 6.14 4.79
N ASN A 195 -20.02 5.07 5.52
CA ASN A 195 -20.69 5.10 6.83
C ASN A 195 -20.00 4.26 7.92
N GLY A 196 -18.97 3.49 7.58
CA GLY A 196 -18.23 2.65 8.53
C GLY A 196 -18.97 1.40 8.98
N GLN A 197 -20.06 0.99 8.32
CA GLN A 197 -20.82 -0.20 8.68
C GLN A 197 -20.26 -1.44 7.99
N SER A 198 -20.22 -2.56 8.73
CA SER A 198 -19.92 -3.87 8.15
C SER A 198 -21.06 -4.31 7.24
N ILE A 199 -20.76 -4.58 5.98
CA ILE A 199 -21.73 -5.01 4.96
C ILE A 199 -21.61 -6.48 4.59
N GLY A 200 -20.54 -7.17 5.03
CA GLY A 200 -20.36 -8.57 4.72
C GLY A 200 -19.08 -9.18 5.29
N LYS A 201 -18.99 -10.50 5.19
CA LYS A 201 -17.83 -11.28 5.58
C LYS A 201 -17.56 -12.38 4.57
N LEU A 202 -16.29 -12.65 4.32
CA LEU A 202 -15.81 -13.76 3.50
C LEU A 202 -14.86 -14.60 4.33
N VAL A 203 -14.99 -15.92 4.26
CA VAL A 203 -14.02 -16.84 4.84
C VAL A 203 -13.29 -17.53 3.69
N VAL A 204 -11.97 -17.38 3.67
CA VAL A 204 -11.14 -17.80 2.54
C VAL A 204 -9.94 -18.58 3.05
N GLU A 205 -9.62 -19.67 2.37
CA GLU A 205 -8.36 -20.37 2.58
C GLU A 205 -7.21 -19.49 2.15
N GLN A 206 -6.19 -19.35 2.98
CA GLN A 206 -4.98 -18.59 2.67
C GLN A 206 -3.75 -19.47 2.81
N GLU A 207 -2.71 -19.12 2.07
CA GLU A 207 -1.36 -19.59 2.39
C GLU A 207 -0.68 -18.59 3.36
N SER A 208 0.63 -18.47 3.32
CA SER A 208 1.37 -17.52 4.14
C SER A 208 1.30 -16.09 3.58
N SER A 209 1.40 -15.11 4.47
CA SER A 209 1.61 -13.68 4.15
C SER A 209 0.69 -13.09 3.05
N PRO A 210 -0.65 -13.12 3.23
CA PRO A 210 -1.54 -12.48 2.27
C PRO A 210 -1.28 -11.00 2.04
N SER A 211 -1.76 -10.55 0.88
CA SER A 211 -1.94 -9.14 0.51
C SER A 211 -3.21 -9.02 -0.31
N ILE A 212 -3.89 -7.88 -0.22
CA ILE A 212 -5.09 -7.60 -1.01
C ILE A 212 -4.76 -6.52 -2.02
N ILE A 213 -5.14 -6.73 -3.27
CA ILE A 213 -4.98 -5.75 -4.35
C ILE A 213 -6.35 -5.50 -4.98
N SER A 214 -6.76 -4.23 -5.11
CA SER A 214 -7.95 -3.85 -5.85
C SER A 214 -7.67 -3.71 -7.33
N ASP A 215 -8.68 -3.98 -8.16
CA ASP A 215 -8.61 -3.64 -9.58
C ASP A 215 -8.59 -2.11 -9.70
N PRO A 216 -7.58 -1.54 -10.35
CA PRO A 216 -7.44 -0.11 -10.45
C PRO A 216 -8.36 0.51 -11.52
N THR A 217 -9.20 -0.27 -12.22
CA THR A 217 -10.20 0.29 -13.13
C THR A 217 -11.40 0.81 -12.34
N ALA A 218 -11.72 2.09 -12.53
CA ALA A 218 -12.71 2.82 -11.71
C ALA A 218 -14.14 2.21 -11.73
N ASN A 219 -14.40 1.24 -12.60
CA ASN A 219 -15.72 0.63 -12.79
C ASN A 219 -15.80 -0.81 -12.27
N SER A 220 -14.70 -1.41 -11.83
CA SER A 220 -14.70 -2.79 -11.34
C SER A 220 -14.83 -2.81 -9.82
N CYS A 221 -15.87 -3.45 -9.30
CA CYS A 221 -16.00 -3.75 -7.88
C CYS A 221 -15.27 -5.08 -7.58
N THR A 222 -13.97 -5.14 -7.85
CA THR A 222 -13.19 -6.38 -7.79
C THR A 222 -11.91 -6.18 -6.99
N PHE A 223 -11.52 -7.24 -6.29
CA PHE A 223 -10.24 -7.32 -5.61
C PHE A 223 -9.69 -8.73 -5.71
N ALA A 224 -8.40 -8.86 -5.46
CA ALA A 224 -7.70 -10.12 -5.43
C ALA A 224 -7.01 -10.30 -4.08
N LEU A 225 -7.17 -11.46 -3.46
CA LEU A 225 -6.36 -11.92 -2.36
C LEU A 225 -5.17 -12.69 -2.90
N ILE A 226 -3.97 -12.26 -2.56
CA ILE A 226 -2.73 -12.90 -2.97
C ILE A 226 -2.10 -13.51 -1.74
N SER A 227 -1.74 -14.80 -1.78
CA SER A 227 -1.01 -15.48 -0.70
C SER A 227 0.12 -16.32 -1.27
N TYR A 228 1.12 -16.60 -0.44
CA TYR A 228 2.37 -17.23 -0.88
C TYR A 228 2.57 -18.57 -0.19
N ARG A 229 3.01 -19.57 -0.95
CA ARG A 229 3.65 -20.77 -0.41
C ARG A 229 5.10 -20.79 -0.87
N ARG A 230 6.02 -20.78 0.08
CA ARG A 230 7.49 -20.75 -0.16
C ARG A 230 8.19 -21.99 0.39
N ASN A 231 7.52 -23.14 0.32
CA ASN A 231 8.09 -24.40 0.75
C ASN A 231 8.57 -25.17 -0.48
N TYR A 232 9.71 -25.83 -0.34
CA TYR A 232 10.16 -26.82 -1.33
C TYR A 232 9.34 -28.11 -1.12
N PRO A 233 8.88 -28.79 -2.18
CA PRO A 233 9.14 -28.52 -3.60
C PRO A 233 8.24 -27.44 -4.23
N SER A 234 7.05 -27.21 -3.70
CA SER A 234 6.02 -26.41 -4.38
C SER A 234 5.99 -24.94 -3.91
N SER A 235 6.81 -24.10 -4.54
CA SER A 235 6.76 -22.65 -4.37
C SER A 235 5.79 -22.01 -5.37
N TYR A 236 4.76 -21.31 -4.88
CA TYR A 236 3.77 -20.65 -5.72
C TYR A 236 3.14 -19.42 -5.07
N ILE A 237 2.49 -18.62 -5.91
CA ILE A 237 1.61 -17.51 -5.51
C ILE A 237 0.18 -17.92 -5.83
N LYS A 238 -0.69 -17.93 -4.83
CA LYS A 238 -2.13 -18.15 -5.00
C LYS A 238 -2.83 -16.81 -5.09
N ILE A 239 -3.61 -16.62 -6.14
CA ILE A 239 -4.38 -15.40 -6.41
C ILE A 239 -5.85 -15.82 -6.43
N GLN A 240 -6.65 -15.27 -5.53
CA GLN A 240 -8.09 -15.50 -5.49
C GLN A 240 -8.81 -14.21 -5.82
N HIS A 241 -9.63 -14.23 -6.87
CA HIS A 241 -10.37 -13.09 -7.36
C HIS A 241 -11.76 -13.05 -6.73
N PHE A 242 -12.19 -11.83 -6.39
CA PHE A 242 -13.49 -11.55 -5.84
C PHE A 242 -14.15 -10.42 -6.63
N SER A 243 -15.45 -10.53 -6.84
CA SER A 243 -16.25 -9.45 -7.43
C SER A 243 -17.52 -9.23 -6.64
N GLN A 244 -17.97 -7.98 -6.60
CA GLN A 244 -19.28 -7.64 -6.09
C GLN A 244 -20.36 -8.05 -7.09
N ASN A 245 -21.33 -8.83 -6.62
CA ASN A 245 -22.55 -9.10 -7.36
C ASN A 245 -23.37 -7.81 -7.46
N PRO A 246 -23.76 -7.38 -8.68
CA PRO A 246 -24.46 -6.11 -8.89
C PRO A 246 -25.88 -6.09 -8.31
N THR A 247 -26.48 -7.25 -8.03
CA THR A 247 -27.88 -7.35 -7.59
C THR A 247 -28.01 -7.22 -6.07
N ASP A 248 -27.17 -7.91 -5.30
CA ASP A 248 -27.25 -7.95 -3.84
C ASP A 248 -26.10 -7.18 -3.16
N GLY A 249 -25.11 -6.71 -3.92
CA GLY A 249 -23.95 -5.99 -3.40
C GLY A 249 -22.95 -6.88 -2.65
N GLN A 250 -23.15 -8.20 -2.62
CA GLN A 250 -22.27 -9.13 -1.92
C GLN A 250 -21.05 -9.48 -2.76
N PHE A 251 -19.90 -9.63 -2.11
CA PHE A 251 -18.70 -10.11 -2.78
C PHE A 251 -18.68 -11.64 -2.78
N SER A 252 -18.23 -12.24 -3.88
CA SER A 252 -18.04 -13.68 -4.00
C SER A 252 -16.79 -13.99 -4.79
N SER A 253 -16.22 -15.18 -4.55
CA SER A 253 -15.06 -15.67 -5.29
C SER A 253 -15.45 -15.91 -6.75
N THR A 254 -14.71 -15.33 -7.68
CA THR A 254 -14.93 -15.49 -9.13
C THR A 254 -13.89 -16.35 -9.82
N GLY A 255 -12.76 -16.60 -9.16
CA GLY A 255 -11.76 -17.52 -9.67
C GLY A 255 -10.52 -17.60 -8.79
N THR A 256 -9.74 -18.66 -9.00
CA THR A 256 -8.44 -18.90 -8.37
C THR A 256 -7.41 -19.18 -9.43
N GLU A 257 -6.31 -18.44 -9.38
CA GLU A 257 -5.15 -18.61 -10.23
C GLU A 257 -3.90 -18.92 -9.40
N ILE A 258 -2.99 -19.67 -9.99
CA ILE A 258 -1.72 -20.05 -9.37
C ILE A 258 -0.58 -19.57 -10.25
N VAL A 259 0.41 -18.89 -9.68
CA VAL A 259 1.68 -18.58 -10.35
C VAL A 259 2.77 -19.49 -9.79
N CYS A 260 3.25 -20.43 -10.61
CA CYS A 260 4.32 -21.35 -10.26
C CYS A 260 5.67 -20.61 -10.21
N LEU A 261 6.43 -20.82 -9.12
CA LEU A 261 7.72 -20.16 -8.86
C LEU A 261 8.91 -21.12 -8.81
N GLN A 262 8.82 -22.36 -9.32
CA GLN A 262 9.85 -23.40 -9.12
C GLN A 262 11.30 -22.95 -9.42
N ASP A 263 11.55 -22.25 -10.54
CA ASP A 263 12.89 -21.73 -10.90
C ASP A 263 13.28 -20.42 -10.17
N HIS A 264 12.39 -19.93 -9.33
CA HIS A 264 12.32 -18.57 -8.84
C HIS A 264 11.91 -18.49 -7.36
N ALA A 265 12.05 -19.59 -6.62
CA ALA A 265 11.61 -19.70 -5.22
C ALA A 265 12.31 -18.68 -4.29
N LEU A 266 13.49 -18.18 -4.68
CA LEU A 266 14.25 -17.16 -3.97
C LEU A 266 13.96 -15.72 -4.42
N LEU A 267 12.98 -15.50 -5.31
CA LEU A 267 12.62 -14.15 -5.72
C LEU A 267 11.98 -13.37 -4.56
N ASP A 268 12.57 -12.22 -4.25
CA ASP A 268 11.92 -11.22 -3.42
C ASP A 268 10.87 -10.50 -4.26
N VAL A 269 9.67 -11.06 -4.29
CA VAL A 269 8.52 -10.42 -4.95
C VAL A 269 8.20 -9.12 -4.23
N LEU A 270 8.26 -8.02 -4.98
CA LEU A 270 8.06 -6.65 -4.48
C LEU A 270 6.61 -6.19 -4.63
N ALA A 271 5.98 -6.56 -5.76
CA ALA A 271 4.66 -6.10 -6.13
C ALA A 271 4.01 -7.09 -7.10
N ILE A 272 2.70 -7.24 -7.00
CA ILE A 272 1.89 -8.05 -7.90
C ILE A 272 0.65 -7.23 -8.26
N ASP A 273 0.36 -7.15 -9.54
CA ASP A 273 -0.91 -6.65 -10.06
C ASP A 273 -1.58 -7.80 -10.83
N PRO A 274 -2.52 -8.51 -10.19
CA PRO A 274 -3.15 -9.68 -10.77
C PRO A 274 -4.08 -9.31 -11.94
N PHE A 275 -4.64 -8.11 -11.97
CA PHE A 275 -5.57 -7.68 -13.03
C PHE A 275 -4.86 -7.34 -14.34
N ARG A 276 -3.57 -7.02 -14.26
CA ARG A 276 -2.71 -6.80 -15.44
C ARG A 276 -1.73 -7.93 -15.69
N HIS A 277 -1.77 -9.00 -14.88
CA HIS A 277 -0.82 -10.11 -14.92
C HIS A 277 0.65 -9.62 -14.85
N ILE A 278 0.93 -8.72 -13.90
CA ILE A 278 2.26 -8.15 -13.69
C ILE A 278 2.80 -8.62 -12.36
N ILE A 279 4.04 -9.12 -12.37
CA ILE A 279 4.79 -9.40 -11.15
C ILE A 279 6.10 -8.62 -11.20
N ALA A 280 6.39 -7.87 -10.15
CA ALA A 280 7.66 -7.20 -9.97
C ALA A 280 8.48 -7.89 -8.87
N SER A 281 9.76 -8.14 -9.12
CA SER A 281 10.67 -8.76 -8.15
C SER A 281 12.01 -8.03 -8.07
N TYR A 282 12.65 -8.17 -6.92
CA TYR A 282 14.04 -7.80 -6.69
C TYR A 282 14.95 -9.04 -6.84
N SER A 283 16.18 -8.84 -7.34
CA SER A 283 17.18 -9.92 -7.41
C SER A 283 18.59 -9.40 -7.12
N GLY A 284 18.75 -8.55 -6.11
CA GLY A 284 20.06 -8.02 -5.69
C GLY A 284 20.64 -6.92 -6.59
N ARG A 285 19.84 -6.36 -7.51
CA ARG A 285 20.22 -5.25 -8.41
C ARG A 285 19.42 -4.01 -8.07
N PRO A 286 19.93 -2.79 -8.31
CA PRO A 286 19.22 -1.55 -7.93
C PRO A 286 17.86 -1.38 -8.63
N LEU A 287 17.64 -2.04 -9.78
CA LEU A 287 16.37 -2.01 -10.52
C LEU A 287 15.53 -3.27 -10.27
N PRO A 288 14.22 -3.11 -9.97
CA PRO A 288 13.29 -4.23 -9.99
C PRO A 288 13.04 -4.73 -11.41
N TYR A 289 12.76 -6.02 -11.52
CA TYR A 289 12.33 -6.67 -12.75
C TYR A 289 10.82 -6.81 -12.77
N VAL A 290 10.23 -6.66 -13.96
CA VAL A 290 8.84 -7.03 -14.23
C VAL A 290 8.84 -8.29 -15.09
N TRP A 291 8.04 -9.25 -14.66
CA TRP A 291 7.79 -10.51 -15.35
C TRP A 291 6.45 -10.44 -16.07
N ALA A 292 6.42 -11.00 -17.27
CA ALA A 292 5.16 -11.37 -17.90
C ALA A 292 4.70 -12.73 -17.35
N LEU A 293 3.39 -12.93 -17.27
CA LEU A 293 2.82 -14.24 -17.01
C LEU A 293 2.50 -14.91 -18.34
N ALA A 294 2.85 -16.18 -18.46
CA ALA A 294 2.43 -17.04 -19.56
C ALA A 294 1.74 -18.28 -18.98
N GLU A 295 0.68 -18.73 -19.64
CA GLU A 295 -0.08 -19.88 -19.20
C GLU A 295 0.83 -21.11 -19.10
N CYS A 296 0.78 -21.78 -17.96
CA CYS A 296 1.61 -22.93 -17.66
C CYS A 296 0.95 -24.19 -18.22
N SER A 297 1.48 -24.69 -19.33
CA SER A 297 1.02 -25.93 -19.97
C SER A 297 1.87 -27.16 -19.62
N ASP A 298 2.98 -26.96 -18.90
CA ASP A 298 3.90 -28.06 -18.53
C ASP A 298 3.39 -28.81 -17.28
N PRO A 299 2.96 -30.07 -17.41
CA PRO A 299 2.46 -30.86 -16.28
C PRO A 299 3.50 -31.15 -15.21
N ALA A 300 4.79 -31.12 -15.53
CA ALA A 300 5.83 -31.26 -14.52
C ALA A 300 5.88 -30.02 -13.59
N VAL A 301 5.58 -28.84 -14.14
CA VAL A 301 5.68 -27.57 -13.42
C VAL A 301 4.47 -27.32 -12.52
N TYR A 302 3.25 -27.62 -13.01
CA TYR A 302 2.06 -27.49 -12.16
C TYR A 302 1.74 -28.75 -11.37
N GLY A 303 2.27 -29.93 -11.74
CA GLY A 303 2.00 -31.21 -11.08
C GLY A 303 2.35 -31.20 -9.59
N GLU A 304 3.53 -30.68 -9.23
CA GLU A 304 3.94 -30.54 -7.83
C GLU A 304 3.04 -29.57 -7.04
N VAL A 305 2.51 -28.53 -7.69
CA VAL A 305 1.58 -27.59 -7.07
C VAL A 305 0.18 -28.19 -6.94
N TYR A 306 -0.24 -28.99 -7.92
CA TYR A 306 -1.50 -29.70 -7.93
C TYR A 306 -1.58 -30.74 -6.81
N GLU A 307 -0.51 -31.50 -6.60
CA GLU A 307 -0.39 -32.46 -5.48
C GLU A 307 -0.49 -31.78 -4.11
N ASP A 308 -0.02 -30.53 -4.00
CA ASP A 308 -0.09 -29.71 -2.80
C ASP A 308 -1.48 -29.08 -2.55
N LEU A 309 -2.36 -29.11 -3.57
CA LEU A 309 -3.70 -28.53 -3.58
C LEU A 309 -4.79 -29.54 -4.01
N PRO A 310 -4.81 -30.77 -3.47
CA PRO A 310 -5.67 -31.83 -4.00
C PRO A 310 -7.15 -31.46 -3.79
N GLY A 311 -7.93 -31.53 -4.87
CA GLY A 311 -9.37 -31.24 -4.85
C GLY A 311 -9.73 -29.75 -4.78
N ARG A 312 -8.76 -28.83 -4.86
CA ARG A 312 -9.04 -27.39 -4.94
C ARG A 312 -9.28 -26.98 -6.38
N ALA A 313 -10.36 -26.22 -6.62
CA ALA A 313 -10.63 -25.63 -7.93
C ALA A 313 -9.60 -24.53 -8.22
N VAL A 314 -8.72 -24.77 -9.19
CA VAL A 314 -7.80 -23.78 -9.76
C VAL A 314 -8.20 -23.60 -11.22
N ASP A 315 -8.54 -22.37 -11.59
CA ASP A 315 -8.99 -22.05 -12.95
C ASP A 315 -7.82 -21.96 -13.91
N ARG A 316 -6.67 -21.43 -13.45
CA ARG A 316 -5.49 -21.19 -14.29
C ARG A 316 -4.18 -21.36 -13.54
N TYR A 317 -3.18 -21.85 -14.28
CA TYR A 317 -1.79 -21.91 -13.84
C TYR A 317 -0.94 -21.01 -14.73
N TRP A 318 -0.06 -20.25 -14.11
CA TRP A 318 0.85 -19.30 -14.76
C TRP A 318 2.29 -19.65 -14.44
N SER A 319 3.17 -19.35 -15.39
CA SER A 319 4.62 -19.37 -15.21
C SER A 319 5.20 -17.98 -15.47
N LEU A 320 6.29 -17.63 -14.79
CA LEU A 320 7.02 -16.39 -15.06
C LEU A 320 7.78 -16.53 -16.38
N LYS A 321 7.51 -15.62 -17.33
CA LYS A 321 8.23 -15.52 -18.61
C LYS A 321 8.63 -14.07 -18.89
N GLY A 322 9.62 -13.88 -19.77
CA GLY A 322 9.97 -12.56 -20.28
C GLY A 322 10.34 -11.55 -19.18
N LYS A 323 11.59 -11.57 -18.74
CA LYS A 323 12.10 -10.64 -17.74
C LYS A 323 12.40 -9.29 -18.39
N CYS A 324 11.74 -8.22 -17.94
CA CYS A 324 12.04 -6.84 -18.37
C CYS A 324 12.44 -5.96 -17.19
N GLU A 325 13.36 -5.01 -17.41
CA GLU A 325 13.62 -3.96 -16.42
C GLU A 325 12.46 -2.96 -16.42
N ILE A 326 12.10 -2.46 -15.24
CA ILE A 326 11.23 -1.28 -15.15
C ILE A 326 11.99 -0.10 -15.78
N THR A 327 11.45 0.45 -16.84
CA THR A 327 11.99 1.63 -17.53
C THR A 327 10.89 2.66 -17.76
N LEU A 328 11.25 3.93 -17.71
CA LEU A 328 10.35 5.01 -18.09
C LEU A 328 10.18 5.00 -19.62
N PRO A 329 8.98 5.32 -20.14
CA PRO A 329 8.77 5.45 -21.58
C PRO A 329 9.79 6.45 -22.16
N PRO A 330 10.33 6.20 -23.37
CA PRO A 330 11.26 7.13 -24.00
C PRO A 330 10.58 8.47 -24.28
N GLN A 331 11.33 9.57 -24.18
CA GLN A 331 10.84 10.94 -24.42
C GLN A 331 10.20 11.14 -25.80
N THR A 332 10.66 10.38 -26.80
CA THR A 332 10.10 10.40 -28.15
C THR A 332 9.75 8.99 -28.60
N LYS A 333 8.85 8.85 -29.58
CA LYS A 333 8.47 7.53 -30.14
C LYS A 333 9.68 6.69 -30.57
N ARG A 334 10.75 7.35 -31.04
CA ARG A 334 12.02 6.75 -31.49
C ARG A 334 13.17 6.84 -30.48
N GLY A 335 12.94 7.38 -29.28
CA GLY A 335 13.98 7.59 -28.27
C GLY A 335 14.39 6.30 -27.57
N LYS A 336 15.59 6.31 -26.95
CA LYS A 336 16.05 5.22 -26.07
C LYS A 336 15.19 5.16 -24.81
N LYS A 337 14.86 3.95 -24.35
CA LYS A 337 14.21 3.72 -23.05
C LYS A 337 15.01 4.43 -21.96
N ARG A 338 14.33 5.15 -21.06
CA ARG A 338 14.99 5.85 -19.96
C ARG A 338 14.96 4.96 -18.73
N ARG A 339 16.07 4.90 -18.00
CA ARG A 339 16.07 4.25 -16.69
C ARG A 339 15.20 5.09 -15.74
N PRO A 340 14.40 4.46 -14.87
CA PRO A 340 13.81 5.18 -13.75
C PRO A 340 14.94 5.87 -13.00
N PHE A 341 14.70 7.09 -12.52
CA PHE A 341 15.61 7.68 -11.56
C PHE A 341 15.59 6.79 -10.32
N ILE A 342 16.68 6.07 -10.09
CA ILE A 342 16.94 5.41 -8.82
C ILE A 342 17.93 6.32 -8.11
N PRO A 343 17.61 6.78 -6.90
CA PRO A 343 18.58 7.53 -6.10
C PRO A 343 19.83 6.67 -5.92
N ASP A 344 21.01 7.27 -6.06
CA ASP A 344 22.23 6.62 -5.60
C ASP A 344 22.03 6.20 -4.13
N ASN A 345 22.40 4.95 -3.80
CA ASN A 345 22.21 4.29 -2.48
C ASN A 345 20.81 3.75 -2.15
N ALA A 346 19.93 3.50 -3.13
CA ALA A 346 18.61 2.93 -2.86
C ALA A 346 18.60 1.42 -2.51
N PHE A 347 19.27 1.04 -1.42
CA PHE A 347 18.99 -0.19 -0.68
C PHE A 347 17.79 0.06 0.23
N SER A 348 16.59 0.15 -0.34
CA SER A 348 15.38 0.41 0.45
C SER A 348 14.39 -0.75 0.38
N ASN A 349 13.92 -1.16 1.55
CA ASN A 349 13.08 -2.33 1.77
C ASN A 349 11.58 -1.96 1.79
N ARG A 350 11.19 -0.76 1.33
CA ARG A 350 9.81 -0.26 1.43
C ARG A 350 9.32 0.36 0.13
N LEU A 351 9.12 -0.54 -0.84
CA LEU A 351 8.22 -0.30 -1.96
C LEU A 351 6.78 -0.58 -1.50
N ARG A 352 5.85 0.34 -1.72
CA ARG A 352 4.42 0.10 -1.49
C ARG A 352 3.62 0.55 -2.70
N ILE A 353 2.69 -0.27 -3.15
CA ILE A 353 1.66 0.16 -4.10
C ILE A 353 0.67 1.03 -3.30
N ALA A 354 0.55 2.31 -3.64
CA ALA A 354 -0.35 3.26 -2.97
C ALA A 354 -1.80 3.09 -3.41
N ASP A 355 -1.96 2.87 -4.71
CA ASP A 355 -3.18 2.52 -5.43
C ASP A 355 -2.67 1.73 -6.65
N GLY A 356 -3.38 0.75 -7.21
CA GLY A 356 -2.88 -0.25 -8.19
C GLY A 356 -2.14 0.26 -9.45
N ARG A 357 -1.87 1.57 -9.57
CA ARG A 357 -1.06 2.26 -10.59
C ARG A 357 0.13 3.02 -10.02
N VAL A 358 0.10 3.40 -8.75
CA VAL A 358 1.06 4.28 -8.11
C VAL A 358 1.89 3.51 -7.09
N VAL A 359 3.21 3.61 -7.16
CA VAL A 359 4.12 3.01 -6.20
C VAL A 359 4.88 4.09 -5.45
N ILE A 360 4.84 4.03 -4.13
CA ILE A 360 5.68 4.83 -3.25
C ILE A 360 6.95 4.05 -2.94
N TRP A 361 8.09 4.67 -3.18
CA TRP A 361 9.40 4.21 -2.78
C TRP A 361 9.97 5.20 -1.76
N GLY A 362 10.18 4.75 -0.52
CA GLY A 362 10.86 5.56 0.50
C GLY A 362 12.21 5.00 0.91
N SER A 363 13.25 5.85 0.98
CA SER A 363 14.47 5.53 1.73
C SER A 363 14.27 5.96 3.20
N LEU A 364 14.25 4.99 4.13
CA LEU A 364 13.97 5.26 5.55
C LEU A 364 15.09 4.86 6.52
N TYR A 365 16.16 4.20 6.07
CA TYR A 365 16.96 3.36 6.97
C TYR A 365 18.42 3.75 7.22
N TYR A 366 18.92 4.84 6.64
CA TYR A 366 20.25 5.32 7.00
C TYR A 366 20.16 6.69 7.66
N ALA A 367 20.63 6.76 8.91
CA ALA A 367 20.65 7.96 9.75
C ALA A 367 21.42 9.14 9.13
N ASN A 368 22.15 8.89 8.03
CA ASN A 368 22.94 9.89 7.31
C ASN A 368 22.43 10.13 5.87
N ASP A 369 21.41 9.39 5.40
CA ASP A 369 20.86 9.58 4.05
C ASP A 369 19.57 10.40 4.09
N LYS A 370 19.50 11.36 3.17
CA LYS A 370 18.34 12.23 2.95
C LYS A 370 17.09 11.37 2.77
N LYS A 371 16.11 11.54 3.67
CA LYS A 371 14.81 10.87 3.56
C LYS A 371 14.07 11.41 2.35
N ARG A 372 14.01 10.60 1.30
CA ARG A 372 13.35 10.92 0.04
C ARG A 372 12.27 9.89 -0.23
N PHE A 373 11.12 10.38 -0.67
CA PHE A 373 10.01 9.56 -1.12
C PHE A 373 9.79 9.83 -2.61
N TYR A 374 9.69 8.77 -3.39
CA TYR A 374 9.39 8.84 -4.81
C TYR A 374 8.07 8.17 -5.07
N VAL A 375 7.29 8.73 -5.98
CA VAL A 375 5.97 8.24 -6.35
C VAL A 375 5.99 7.92 -7.84
N PHE A 376 5.89 6.64 -8.19
CA PHE A 376 5.90 6.15 -9.56
C PHE A 376 4.48 5.89 -10.03
N ASP A 377 4.00 6.60 -11.04
CA ASP A 377 2.74 6.26 -11.71
C ASP A 377 3.01 5.39 -12.95
N PHE A 378 2.49 4.17 -12.94
CA PHE A 378 2.57 3.17 -14.00
C PHE A 378 1.42 3.25 -15.02
N SER A 379 0.54 4.26 -14.93
CA SER A 379 -0.57 4.47 -15.88
C SER A 379 -0.11 4.62 -17.34
N HIS A 380 1.16 4.96 -17.57
CA HIS A 380 1.76 5.15 -18.90
C HIS A 380 2.52 3.94 -19.44
N ARG A 381 2.01 2.71 -19.25
CA ARG A 381 2.45 1.62 -20.15
C ARG A 381 1.80 1.79 -21.52
N ARG A 382 2.69 1.99 -22.50
CA ARG A 382 2.41 1.97 -23.94
C ARG A 382 1.52 0.78 -24.30
N ARG A 383 0.45 1.06 -25.04
CA ARG A 383 -0.11 0.13 -26.03
C ARG A 383 1.06 -0.42 -26.86
N GLY A 384 1.28 -1.73 -26.82
CA GLY A 384 2.35 -2.38 -27.57
C GLY A 384 3.18 -3.37 -26.75
N VAL A 385 2.51 -4.40 -26.23
CA VAL A 385 2.91 -5.79 -26.48
C VAL A 385 1.70 -6.46 -27.12
#